data_AF-A0A7C0XKW4-F1
#
_entry.id   AF-A0A7C0XKW4-F1
#
_cell.length_a   1.000
_cell.length_b   1.000
_cell.length_c   1.000
_cell.angle_alpha   90.00
_cell.angle_beta   90.00
_cell.angle_gamma   90.00
#
_symmetry.space_group_name_H-M   'P 1'
#
loop_
_entity.id
_entity.type
_entity.pdbx_description
1 polymer ?
#
loop_
_entity_poly.entity_id
_entity_poly.type
_entity_poly.pdbx_seq_one_letter_code
_entity_poly.pdbx_strand_id
1 'polypeptide(L)' 'MNLCRLREFMKREELNVVLICSPENIYHFSGF' A
#
# COMPACT_ATOMS: atom_id res chain seq x y z
N MET A 1 -0.31 -6.32 -9.47
CA MET A 1 -0.06 -4.93 -9.94
C MET A 1 -0.90 -3.93 -9.13
N ASN A 2 -0.68 -3.80 -7.81
CA ASN A 2 -1.49 -2.94 -6.91
C ASN A 2 -0.67 -1.88 -6.14
N LEU A 3 0.66 -1.95 -6.16
CA LEU A 3 1.53 -0.97 -5.49
C LEU A 3 1.46 0.42 -6.14
N CYS A 4 1.19 0.52 -7.45
CA CYS A 4 1.03 1.80 -8.13
C CYS A 4 -0.16 2.60 -7.57
N ARG A 5 -1.30 1.93 -7.34
CA ARG A 5 -2.50 2.56 -6.77
C ARG A 5 -2.26 3.01 -5.32
N LEU A 6 -1.57 2.18 -4.53
CA LEU A 6 -1.16 2.55 -3.17
C LEU A 6 -0.25 3.79 -3.17
N ARG A 7 0.71 3.85 -4.11
CA ARG A 7 1.60 5.00 -4.26
C ARG A 7 0.86 6.27 -4.68
N GLU A 8 -0.12 6.18 -5.59
CA GLU A 8 -0.94 7.33 -5.95
C GLU A 8 -1.77 7.84 -4.77
N PHE A 9 -2.36 6.92 -3.99
CA PHE A 9 -3.05 7.27 -2.76
C PHE A 9 -2.12 7.98 -1.77
N MET A 10 -0.93 7.43 -1.49
CA MET A 10 0.06 8.06 -0.61
C MET A 10 0.44 9.46 -1.07
N LYS A 11 0.58 9.69 -2.39
CA LYS A 11 0.90 11.01 -2.93
C LYS A 11 -0.25 12.01 -2.74
N ARG A 12 -1.51 11.58 -2.90
CA ARG A 12 -2.69 12.44 -2.73
C ARG A 12 -2.91 12.84 -1.27
N GLU A 13 -2.65 11.92 -0.36
CA GLU A 13 -2.81 12.13 1.09
C GLU A 13 -1.54 12.70 1.75
N GLU A 14 -0.52 13.06 0.97
CA GLU A 14 0.77 13.60 1.45
C GLU A 14 1.47 12.69 2.50
N LEU A 15 1.32 11.37 2.34
CA LEU A 15 1.90 10.35 3.23
C LEU A 15 3.28 9.93 2.76
N ASN A 16 4.26 10.01 3.67
CA ASN A 16 5.63 9.54 3.41
C ASN A 16 5.78 8.02 3.57
N VAL A 17 5.07 7.44 4.55
CA VAL A 17 5.12 6.01 4.91
C VAL A 17 3.72 5.56 5.32
N VAL A 18 3.38 4.30 5.00
CA VAL A 18 2.16 3.63 5.45
C VAL A 18 2.52 2.33 6.16
N LEU A 19 1.85 2.04 7.27
CA LEU A 19 1.94 0.77 7.96
C LEU A 19 0.77 -0.12 7.53
N ILE A 20 1.07 -1.32 7.03
CA ILE A 20 0.06 -2.30 6.61
C ILE A 20 0.01 -3.41 7.64
N CYS A 21 -1.10 -3.49 8.40
CA CYS A 21 -1.26 -4.45 9.49
C CYS A 21 -2.22 -5.61 9.19
N SER A 22 -3.10 -5.46 8.20
CA SER A 22 -4.07 -6.52 7.87
C SER A 22 -3.38 -7.64 7.07
N PRO A 23 -3.54 -8.92 7.47
CA PRO A 23 -2.96 -10.05 6.75
C PRO A 23 -3.33 -10.09 5.26
N GLU A 24 -4.58 -9.73 4.93
CA GLU A 24 -5.08 -9.69 3.56
C GLU A 24 -4.32 -8.65 2.72
N ASN A 25 -4.10 -7.47 3.29
CA ASN A 25 -3.36 -6.41 2.61
C ASN A 25 -1.87 -6.74 2.49
N ILE A 26 -1.27 -7.39 3.50
CA ILE A 26 0.11 -7.86 3.42
C ILE A 26 0.26 -8.83 2.26
N TYR A 27 -0.60 -9.86 2.16
CA TYR A 27 -0.58 -10.80 1.03
C TYR A 27 -0.77 -10.07 -0.31
N HIS A 28 -1.76 -9.18 -0.38
CA HIS A 28 -2.08 -8.44 -1.60
C HIS A 28 -0.91 -7.58 -2.11
N PHE A 29 -0.20 -6.87 -1.22
CA PHE A 29 0.84 -5.92 -1.62
C PHE A 29 2.24 -6.52 -1.68
N SER A 30 2.51 -7.57 -0.91
CA SER A 30 3.82 -8.25 -0.90
C SER A 30 4.01 -9.24 -2.05
N GLY A 31 2.91 -9.79 -2.60
CA GLY A 31 2.97 -10.78 -3.68
C GLY A 31 3.52 -12.14 -3.24
N PHE A 32 3.57 -12.40 -1.93
CA PHE A 32 3.65 -13.75 -1.37
C PHE A 32 2.36 -14.54 -1.64
#